data_AF-A0A0A9XVZ7-F1
#
_entry.id   AF-A0A0A9XVZ7-F1
#
_cell.length_a   1.000
_cell.length_b   1.000
_cell.length_c   1.000
_cell.angle_alpha   90.00
_cell.angle_beta   90.00
_cell.angle_gamma   90.00
#
_symmetry.space_group_name_H-M   'P 1'
#
loop_
_entity.id
_entity.type
_entity.pdbx_description
1 polymer ?
#
loop_
_entity_poly.entity_id
_entity_poly.type
_entity_poly.pdbx_seq_one_letter_code
_entity_poly.pdbx_strand_id
1 'polypeptide(L)'
;FPISMLSTFLTSMYNYTGSLQNGMYNYTGSSRTVELPSEADLMSGWWKPRGWRGDVYYAASIVQVVHLFILNNLQNLFMGISNDNGFLNMSPFFFDQRTLLTRFNMSFSNCTQFFKKPVYVATALLGKLENNVVSIGSDSNSSLSGIPSINSCKNASSSTVILTTLGQGNPITKSIEIVFPFSWGPVMYTFHVLSNSLDHPKKIWERYGSRQFPNRRIRELIRKSEEPHLIARSESSKVIKLGFPSASPSVGLIQICTRQVDNPQTVSDLNALNISYNEVLLFWRDDSRCVSTYEVEFCPQESNDINCFRRINKANIILCSFHHADYSGPNEENIRGTYRVRAVNIWGTAGPYSSNYRYPDIERDTRIK
;
A
#
# COMPACT_ATOMS: atom_id res chain seq x y z
N PHE A 1 1.58 8.96 -24.51
CA PHE A 1 0.34 9.47 -23.89
C PHE A 1 0.73 10.28 -22.67
N PRO A 2 1.00 11.59 -22.85
CA PRO A 2 2.09 12.23 -22.15
C PRO A 2 1.60 13.24 -21.09
N ILE A 3 2.58 13.85 -20.44
CA ILE A 3 2.57 14.92 -19.42
C ILE A 3 1.40 15.93 -19.49
N SER A 4 0.75 16.11 -20.63
CA SER A 4 -0.40 17.01 -20.79
C SER A 4 -1.52 16.72 -19.81
N MET A 5 -1.84 15.47 -19.42
CA MET A 5 -2.90 15.22 -18.43
C MET A 5 -2.50 15.61 -16.99
N LEU A 6 -1.23 15.47 -16.62
CA LEU A 6 -0.73 15.97 -15.32
C LEU A 6 -0.65 17.50 -15.31
N SER A 7 -0.23 18.10 -16.43
CA SER A 7 -0.34 19.54 -16.62
C SER A 7 -1.80 19.95 -16.51
N THR A 8 -2.75 19.28 -17.18
CA THR A 8 -4.18 19.64 -17.14
C THR A 8 -4.79 19.43 -15.75
N PHE A 9 -4.33 18.44 -14.98
CA PHE A 9 -4.73 18.26 -13.58
C PHE A 9 -4.16 19.35 -12.66
N LEU A 10 -2.89 19.74 -12.87
CA LEU A 10 -2.28 20.89 -12.21
C LEU A 10 -2.91 22.21 -12.63
N THR A 11 -3.25 22.40 -13.92
CA THR A 11 -4.00 23.55 -14.44
C THR A 11 -5.44 23.47 -14.00
N SER A 12 -6.02 22.29 -13.72
CA SER A 12 -7.35 22.15 -13.13
C SER A 12 -7.33 22.51 -11.65
N MET A 13 -6.27 22.19 -10.91
CA MET A 13 -6.08 22.68 -9.54
C MET A 13 -5.79 24.19 -9.51
N TYR A 14 -4.95 24.69 -10.42
CA TYR A 14 -4.70 26.13 -10.61
C TYR A 14 -5.91 26.90 -11.17
N ASN A 15 -6.72 26.29 -12.04
CA ASN A 15 -7.95 26.89 -12.56
C ASN A 15 -9.12 26.72 -11.59
N TYR A 16 -9.10 25.74 -10.68
CA TYR A 16 -9.97 25.73 -9.51
C TYR A 16 -9.59 26.89 -8.59
N THR A 17 -8.30 27.19 -8.39
CA THR A 17 -7.90 28.43 -7.72
C THR A 17 -8.29 29.68 -8.53
N GLY A 18 -8.38 29.60 -9.87
CA GLY A 18 -8.82 30.69 -10.74
C GLY A 18 -10.33 30.93 -10.76
N SER A 19 -11.15 29.88 -10.65
CA SER A 19 -12.61 30.02 -10.51
C SER A 19 -13.05 30.35 -9.08
N LEU A 20 -12.24 29.99 -8.08
CA LEU A 20 -12.39 30.48 -6.70
C LEU A 20 -11.85 31.90 -6.53
N GLN A 21 -10.80 32.31 -7.24
CA GLN A 21 -10.30 33.70 -7.21
C GLN A 21 -11.34 34.69 -7.70
N ASN A 22 -12.12 34.36 -8.74
CA ASN A 22 -13.20 35.26 -9.20
C ASN A 22 -14.48 35.22 -8.33
N GLY A 23 -14.56 34.31 -7.35
CA GLY A 23 -15.64 34.26 -6.36
C GLY A 23 -15.26 34.79 -4.97
N MET A 24 -13.97 35.02 -4.70
CA MET A 24 -13.47 35.38 -3.36
C MET A 24 -13.07 36.86 -3.20
N TYR A 25 -13.37 37.74 -4.15
CA TYR A 25 -13.11 39.18 -4.01
C TYR A 25 -14.26 39.98 -3.37
N ASN A 26 -15.13 39.36 -2.57
CA ASN A 26 -16.12 40.09 -1.77
C ASN A 26 -16.59 39.35 -0.50
N TYR A 27 -15.67 38.69 0.22
CA TYR A 27 -15.91 38.29 1.61
C TYR A 27 -15.01 39.10 2.55
N THR A 28 -15.37 40.36 2.76
CA THR A 28 -14.89 41.17 3.88
C THR A 28 -15.53 40.67 5.18
N GLY A 29 -15.00 39.56 5.69
CA GLY A 29 -15.35 39.04 7.02
C GLY A 29 -15.79 37.59 6.99
N SER A 30 -14.84 36.66 7.06
CA SER A 30 -14.99 35.35 7.74
C SER A 30 -13.66 34.59 7.66
N SER A 31 -13.39 33.80 8.71
CA SER A 31 -12.29 32.83 8.89
C SER A 31 -11.64 32.28 7.63
N ARG A 32 -10.30 32.10 7.63
CA ARG A 32 -9.58 31.26 6.63
C ARG A 32 -10.22 29.87 6.61
N THR A 33 -11.13 29.62 5.69
CA THR A 33 -11.71 28.30 5.46
C THR A 33 -10.68 27.42 4.79
N VAL A 34 -10.28 26.35 5.46
CA VAL A 34 -9.40 25.33 4.90
C VAL A 34 -10.20 24.47 3.95
N GLU A 35 -9.74 24.31 2.71
CA GLU A 35 -10.46 23.55 1.67
C GLU A 35 -10.01 22.09 1.62
N LEU A 36 -10.91 21.22 1.12
CA LEU A 36 -10.69 19.78 0.96
C LEU A 36 -11.15 19.34 -0.45
N PRO A 37 -10.24 19.20 -1.42
CA PRO A 37 -10.54 18.57 -2.70
C PRO A 37 -10.95 17.09 -2.49
N SER A 38 -12.26 16.83 -2.47
CA SER A 38 -12.84 15.52 -2.13
C SER A 38 -12.82 14.51 -3.29
N GLU A 39 -12.63 14.97 -4.53
CA GLU A 39 -12.62 14.15 -5.76
C GLU A 39 -11.42 14.51 -6.66
N ALA A 40 -10.22 14.46 -6.09
CA ALA A 40 -8.97 14.81 -6.77
C ALA A 40 -8.47 13.71 -7.73
N ASP A 41 -9.31 13.26 -8.66
CA ASP A 41 -9.03 12.14 -9.55
C ASP A 41 -8.41 12.55 -10.88
N LEU A 42 -7.44 11.75 -11.37
CA LEU A 42 -6.77 11.97 -12.67
C LEU A 42 -7.71 12.08 -13.88
N MET A 43 -8.89 11.44 -13.83
CA MET A 43 -9.87 11.44 -14.92
C MET A 43 -11.26 11.15 -14.36
N SER A 44 -12.26 11.95 -14.79
CA SER A 44 -13.67 11.76 -14.45
C SER A 44 -14.25 10.46 -15.03
N GLY A 45 -15.29 9.97 -14.38
CA GLY A 45 -15.99 8.73 -14.73
C GLY A 45 -15.25 7.48 -14.27
N TRP A 46 -15.52 7.05 -13.04
CA TRP A 46 -14.86 5.90 -12.41
C TRP A 46 -15.13 4.57 -13.15
N TRP A 47 -16.30 4.44 -13.79
CA TRP A 47 -16.75 3.24 -14.49
C TRP A 47 -16.11 3.03 -15.87
N LYS A 48 -15.51 4.07 -16.46
CA LYS A 48 -14.91 3.99 -17.81
C LYS A 48 -13.69 3.04 -17.80
N PRO A 49 -13.65 1.99 -18.63
CA PRO A 49 -12.51 1.07 -18.63
C PRO A 49 -11.26 1.76 -19.20
N ARG A 50 -10.17 1.72 -18.44
CA ARG A 50 -8.84 2.18 -18.86
C ARG A 50 -7.79 1.21 -18.34
N GLY A 51 -6.95 0.67 -19.24
CA GLY A 51 -5.94 -0.32 -18.87
C GLY A 51 -5.02 0.13 -17.71
N TRP A 52 -4.63 1.40 -17.71
CA TRP A 52 -3.75 1.97 -16.69
C TRP A 52 -4.37 2.05 -15.29
N ARG A 53 -5.71 2.01 -15.14
CA ARG A 53 -6.39 2.05 -13.83
C ARG A 53 -6.17 0.79 -12.99
N GLY A 54 -5.73 -0.30 -13.64
CA GLY A 54 -5.50 -1.60 -13.01
C GLY A 54 -4.05 -1.91 -12.68
N ASP A 55 -3.11 -1.12 -13.17
CA ASP A 55 -1.66 -1.37 -13.07
C ASP A 55 -0.93 -0.28 -12.27
N VAL A 56 0.41 -0.32 -12.26
CA VAL A 56 1.26 0.56 -11.45
C VAL A 56 1.27 2.00 -11.98
N TYR A 57 0.86 2.26 -13.22
CA TYR A 57 0.74 3.62 -13.73
C TYR A 57 -0.24 4.46 -12.91
N TYR A 58 -1.41 3.91 -12.57
CA TYR A 58 -2.36 4.62 -11.70
C TYR A 58 -1.76 4.88 -10.33
N ALA A 59 -1.14 3.86 -9.73
CA ALA A 59 -0.46 3.98 -8.44
C ALA A 59 0.61 5.08 -8.43
N ALA A 60 1.51 5.07 -9.41
CA ALA A 60 2.57 6.07 -9.56
C ALA A 60 2.02 7.48 -9.80
N SER A 61 0.92 7.60 -10.54
CA SER A 61 0.25 8.87 -10.80
C SER A 61 -0.39 9.44 -9.53
N ILE A 62 -1.00 8.62 -8.67
CA ILE A 62 -1.51 9.07 -7.37
C ILE A 62 -0.37 9.57 -6.48
N VAL A 63 0.74 8.82 -6.39
CA VAL A 63 1.91 9.26 -5.63
C VAL A 63 2.49 10.56 -6.19
N GLN A 64 2.52 10.74 -7.51
CA GLN A 64 2.95 11.97 -8.14
C GLN A 64 2.06 13.16 -7.79
N VAL A 65 0.72 12.97 -7.77
CA VAL A 65 -0.22 14.01 -7.34
C VAL A 65 0.00 14.38 -5.88
N VAL A 66 0.19 13.40 -4.99
CA VAL A 66 0.50 13.63 -3.57
C VAL A 66 1.82 14.37 -3.39
N HIS A 67 2.86 13.99 -4.14
CA HIS A 67 4.14 14.69 -4.14
C HIS A 67 3.97 16.17 -4.53
N LEU A 68 3.26 16.44 -5.64
CA LEU A 68 2.98 17.79 -6.10
C LEU A 68 2.13 18.58 -5.10
N PHE A 69 1.15 17.92 -4.47
CA PHE A 69 0.34 18.53 -3.42
C PHE A 69 1.21 18.97 -2.23
N ILE A 70 2.09 18.10 -1.74
CA ILE A 70 3.02 18.42 -0.64
C ILE A 70 3.93 19.60 -1.00
N LEU A 71 4.48 19.61 -2.22
CA LEU A 71 5.36 20.70 -2.67
C LEU A 71 4.65 22.06 -2.81
N ASN A 72 3.38 22.06 -3.21
CA ASN A 72 2.66 23.29 -3.55
C ASN A 72 1.69 23.77 -2.46
N ASN A 73 1.37 22.95 -1.44
CA ASN A 73 0.52 23.35 -0.30
C ASN A 73 1.28 24.17 0.75
N LEU A 74 2.12 25.11 0.30
CA LEU A 74 3.08 25.87 1.13
C LEU A 74 2.43 26.79 2.17
N GLN A 75 1.15 27.11 2.01
CA GLN A 75 0.40 27.97 2.93
C GLN A 75 -0.62 27.22 3.80
N ASN A 76 -0.63 25.87 3.78
CA ASN A 76 -1.62 25.04 4.46
C ASN A 76 -3.08 25.44 4.11
N LEU A 77 -3.30 25.83 2.86
CA LEU A 77 -4.63 26.25 2.37
C LEU A 77 -5.58 25.06 2.26
N PHE A 78 -5.01 23.86 2.06
CA PHE A 78 -5.76 22.61 1.94
C PHE A 78 -5.45 21.68 3.12
N MET A 79 -6.49 21.06 3.67
CA MET A 79 -6.37 20.08 4.75
C MET A 79 -5.91 18.70 4.24
N GLY A 80 -6.18 18.40 2.96
CA GLY A 80 -5.82 17.13 2.36
C GLY A 80 -6.43 16.98 0.96
N ILE A 81 -6.21 15.82 0.34
CA ILE A 81 -6.80 15.43 -0.93
C ILE A 81 -7.41 14.04 -0.81
N SER A 82 -8.52 13.81 -1.49
CA SER A 82 -9.17 12.51 -1.56
C SER A 82 -9.27 12.03 -3.00
N ASN A 83 -9.04 10.74 -3.22
CA ASN A 83 -9.28 10.07 -4.49
C ASN A 83 -10.55 9.25 -4.37
N ASP A 84 -11.50 9.48 -5.27
CA ASP A 84 -12.78 8.82 -5.25
C ASP A 84 -12.70 7.47 -6.00
N ASN A 85 -12.10 6.49 -5.34
CA ASN A 85 -11.81 5.17 -5.89
C ASN A 85 -12.25 4.02 -4.96
N GLY A 86 -13.16 4.31 -4.02
CA GLY A 86 -13.82 3.32 -3.15
C GLY A 86 -14.89 2.47 -3.83
N PHE A 87 -15.08 2.61 -5.14
CA PHE A 87 -16.10 1.90 -5.91
C PHE A 87 -15.82 0.39 -6.04
N LEU A 88 -16.89 -0.36 -6.32
CA LEU A 88 -16.82 -1.75 -6.75
C LEU A 88 -16.83 -1.83 -8.27
N ASN A 89 -15.94 -2.63 -8.85
CA ASN A 89 -15.91 -2.83 -10.30
C ASN A 89 -17.08 -3.71 -10.79
N MET A 90 -17.36 -3.59 -12.08
CA MET A 90 -18.41 -4.28 -12.82
C MET A 90 -17.80 -5.18 -13.90
N SER A 91 -18.39 -6.36 -14.08
CA SER A 91 -18.04 -7.26 -15.19
C SER A 91 -18.37 -6.59 -16.54
N PRO A 92 -17.55 -6.76 -17.59
CA PRO A 92 -16.31 -7.55 -17.65
C PRO A 92 -15.03 -6.77 -17.29
N PHE A 93 -15.14 -5.55 -16.75
CA PHE A 93 -14.01 -4.63 -16.54
C PHE A 93 -13.41 -4.77 -15.15
N PHE A 94 -12.79 -5.91 -14.86
CA PHE A 94 -12.31 -6.28 -13.53
C PHE A 94 -11.27 -5.31 -12.95
N PHE A 95 -10.16 -5.11 -13.67
CA PHE A 95 -9.06 -4.26 -13.21
C PHE A 95 -9.12 -2.82 -13.76
N ASP A 96 -9.88 -2.59 -14.82
CA ASP A 96 -9.77 -1.38 -15.65
C ASP A 96 -10.66 -0.22 -15.20
N GLN A 97 -11.41 -0.38 -14.11
CA GLN A 97 -12.20 0.70 -13.50
C GLN A 97 -11.45 1.37 -12.35
N ARG A 98 -11.85 2.60 -11.98
CA ARG A 98 -11.18 3.39 -10.93
C ARG A 98 -11.63 2.91 -9.55
N THR A 99 -10.99 1.84 -9.11
CA THR A 99 -11.25 1.16 -7.83
C THR A 99 -9.93 0.89 -7.09
N LEU A 100 -9.98 0.79 -5.76
CA LEU A 100 -8.85 0.34 -4.94
C LEU A 100 -8.62 -1.17 -5.03
N LEU A 101 -9.71 -1.93 -5.02
CA LEU A 101 -9.71 -3.38 -5.11
C LEU A 101 -10.36 -3.82 -6.42
N THR A 102 -10.02 -5.01 -6.89
CA THR A 102 -10.79 -5.68 -7.94
C THR A 102 -11.62 -6.81 -7.32
N ARG A 103 -12.87 -6.90 -7.73
CA ARG A 103 -13.90 -7.81 -7.25
C ARG A 103 -14.21 -8.85 -8.32
N PHE A 104 -14.22 -10.11 -7.91
CA PHE A 104 -14.71 -11.25 -8.69
C PHE A 104 -15.86 -11.92 -7.93
N ASN A 105 -17.05 -11.94 -8.53
CA ASN A 105 -18.17 -12.73 -8.00
C ASN A 105 -18.06 -14.14 -8.56
N MET A 106 -17.71 -15.10 -7.72
CA MET A 106 -17.45 -16.48 -8.12
C MET A 106 -18.76 -17.26 -8.18
N SER A 107 -19.22 -17.61 -9.38
CA SER A 107 -20.49 -18.31 -9.58
C SER A 107 -20.52 -19.68 -8.88
N PHE A 108 -19.47 -20.50 -9.08
CA PHE A 108 -19.43 -21.88 -8.58
C PHE A 108 -19.39 -22.01 -7.06
N SER A 109 -18.74 -21.06 -6.37
CA SER A 109 -18.57 -21.08 -4.92
C SER A 109 -19.48 -20.08 -4.20
N ASN A 110 -20.35 -19.37 -4.94
CA ASN A 110 -21.21 -18.29 -4.47
C ASN A 110 -20.52 -17.34 -3.49
N CYS A 111 -19.28 -16.93 -3.81
CA CYS A 111 -18.47 -16.08 -2.96
C CYS A 111 -17.91 -14.88 -3.73
N THR A 112 -17.64 -13.79 -3.02
CA THR A 112 -17.01 -12.60 -3.59
C THR A 112 -15.54 -12.56 -3.19
N GLN A 113 -14.67 -12.44 -4.18
CA GLN A 113 -13.23 -12.36 -4.01
C GLN A 113 -12.75 -10.95 -4.31
N PHE A 114 -11.88 -10.43 -3.44
CA PHE A 114 -11.22 -9.15 -3.64
C PHE A 114 -9.71 -9.34 -3.80
N PHE A 115 -9.12 -8.58 -4.71
CA PHE A 115 -7.67 -8.47 -4.83
C PHE A 115 -7.22 -7.01 -4.77
N LYS A 116 -6.14 -6.75 -4.05
CA LYS A 116 -5.52 -5.42 -3.92
C LYS A 116 -4.98 -4.98 -5.28
N LYS A 117 -5.39 -3.82 -5.78
CA LYS A 117 -4.75 -3.24 -6.98
C LYS A 117 -3.50 -2.46 -6.55
N PRO A 118 -2.53 -2.22 -7.45
CA PRO A 118 -1.32 -1.47 -7.10
C PRO A 118 -1.58 -0.11 -6.46
N VAL A 119 -2.68 0.58 -6.82
CA VAL A 119 -3.06 1.86 -6.21
C VAL A 119 -3.40 1.73 -4.71
N TYR A 120 -4.07 0.66 -4.29
CA TYR A 120 -4.34 0.40 -2.87
C TYR A 120 -3.04 0.25 -2.08
N VAL A 121 -2.11 -0.51 -2.65
CA VAL A 121 -0.78 -0.74 -2.07
C VAL A 121 -0.03 0.59 -1.97
N ALA A 122 0.04 1.37 -3.06
CA ALA A 122 0.73 2.66 -3.06
C ALA A 122 0.14 3.65 -2.04
N THR A 123 -1.19 3.69 -1.85
CA THR A 123 -1.82 4.47 -0.77
C THR A 123 -1.37 3.98 0.61
N ALA A 124 -1.25 2.66 0.81
CA ALA A 124 -0.71 2.12 2.06
C ALA A 124 0.79 2.46 2.25
N LEU A 125 1.58 2.53 1.17
CA LEU A 125 2.98 2.98 1.26
C LEU A 125 3.08 4.46 1.63
N LEU A 126 2.22 5.32 1.08
CA LEU A 126 2.12 6.72 1.47
C LEU A 126 1.77 6.87 2.96
N GLY A 127 0.93 5.98 3.50
CA GLY A 127 0.62 5.92 4.92
C GLY A 127 1.82 5.55 5.83
N LYS A 128 2.96 5.14 5.26
CA LYS A 128 4.22 4.90 6.00
C LYS A 128 5.14 6.11 6.03
N LEU A 129 4.75 7.24 5.42
CA LEU A 129 5.45 8.50 5.58
C LEU A 129 5.46 8.91 7.06
N GLU A 130 6.56 9.50 7.47
CA GLU A 130 6.77 9.99 8.83
C GLU A 130 6.23 11.42 8.99
N ASN A 131 6.24 11.92 10.23
CA ASN A 131 5.59 13.19 10.59
C ASN A 131 6.20 14.44 9.95
N ASN A 132 7.47 14.41 9.51
CA ASN A 132 8.16 15.58 9.00
C ASN A 132 8.71 15.28 7.60
N VAL A 133 8.13 15.89 6.57
CA VAL A 133 8.68 15.86 5.21
C VAL A 133 9.93 16.73 5.14
N VAL A 134 10.98 16.23 4.48
CA VAL A 134 12.24 16.97 4.30
C VAL A 134 12.45 17.35 2.83
N SER A 135 13.26 18.38 2.59
CA SER A 135 13.61 18.76 1.23
C SER A 135 14.58 17.75 0.60
N ILE A 136 14.40 17.49 -0.70
CA ILE A 136 15.39 16.77 -1.50
C ILE A 136 16.33 17.79 -2.12
N GLY A 137 17.64 17.61 -1.94
CA GLY A 137 18.64 18.21 -2.84
C GLY A 137 18.58 17.49 -4.18
N SER A 138 17.67 17.89 -5.07
CA SER A 138 17.50 17.26 -6.38
C SER A 138 18.18 18.10 -7.45
N ASP A 139 18.89 17.43 -8.36
CA ASP A 139 19.18 17.99 -9.68
C ASP A 139 17.87 18.15 -10.45
N SER A 140 17.67 19.33 -11.05
CA SER A 140 16.40 19.82 -11.59
C SER A 140 15.88 19.11 -12.86
N ASN A 141 16.59 18.09 -13.36
CA ASN A 141 16.28 17.40 -14.64
C ASN A 141 15.83 15.94 -14.48
N SER A 142 15.37 15.57 -13.29
CA SER A 142 15.05 14.18 -12.96
C SER A 142 13.55 13.87 -13.13
N SER A 143 13.19 12.98 -14.08
CA SER A 143 11.87 12.30 -14.18
C SER A 143 11.49 11.39 -12.99
N LEU A 144 12.22 11.51 -11.87
CA LEU A 144 12.01 10.79 -10.62
C LEU A 144 11.63 11.81 -9.57
N SER A 145 10.47 11.61 -8.96
CA SER A 145 10.00 12.40 -7.81
C SER A 145 10.20 11.62 -6.53
N GLY A 146 10.44 12.32 -5.42
CA GLY A 146 10.63 11.70 -4.11
C GLY A 146 9.95 12.48 -3.00
N ILE A 147 9.46 11.77 -1.98
CA ILE A 147 8.90 12.33 -0.75
C ILE A 147 9.66 11.69 0.41
N PRO A 148 10.74 12.32 0.89
CA PRO A 148 11.46 11.87 2.07
C PRO A 148 10.79 12.43 3.32
N SER A 149 10.76 11.63 4.37
CA SER A 149 10.17 11.99 5.65
C SER A 149 10.98 11.38 6.80
N ILE A 150 10.99 12.07 7.95
CA ILE A 150 11.67 11.64 9.18
C ILE A 150 10.72 11.73 10.38
N ASN A 151 10.89 10.83 11.34
CA ASN A 151 9.99 10.77 12.51
C ASN A 151 10.12 11.99 13.43
N SER A 152 11.32 12.57 13.55
CA SER A 152 11.59 13.74 14.40
C SER A 152 12.76 14.56 13.86
N CYS A 153 12.67 15.89 13.89
CA CYS A 153 13.76 16.76 13.44
C CYS A 153 14.95 16.80 14.41
N LYS A 154 14.75 16.47 15.69
CA LYS A 154 15.80 16.54 16.73
C LYS A 154 16.49 15.19 16.93
N ASN A 155 15.71 14.13 17.13
CA ASN A 155 16.19 12.79 17.43
C ASN A 155 15.57 11.79 16.44
N ALA A 156 15.94 11.92 15.18
CA ALA A 156 15.43 11.03 14.14
C ALA A 156 15.96 9.60 14.33
N SER A 157 15.06 8.63 14.40
CA SER A 157 15.39 7.19 14.48
C SER A 157 14.89 6.39 13.28
N SER A 158 14.03 7.00 12.46
CA SER A 158 13.52 6.42 11.23
C SER A 158 13.31 7.47 10.15
N SER A 159 13.48 7.04 8.91
CA SER A 159 13.11 7.79 7.70
C SER A 159 12.39 6.88 6.73
N THR A 160 11.37 7.44 6.09
CA THR A 160 10.70 6.83 4.95
C THR A 160 10.87 7.72 3.73
N VAL A 161 11.32 7.14 2.62
CA VAL A 161 11.39 7.81 1.31
C VAL A 161 10.47 7.10 0.34
N ILE A 162 9.46 7.81 -0.16
CA ILE A 162 8.63 7.36 -1.27
C ILE A 162 9.21 7.90 -2.57
N LEU A 163 9.40 7.04 -3.55
CA LEU A 163 9.91 7.37 -4.87
C LEU A 163 8.85 7.08 -5.92
N THR A 164 8.72 7.91 -6.94
CA THR A 164 7.81 7.64 -8.05
C THR A 164 8.38 8.10 -9.39
N THR A 165 8.06 7.34 -10.42
CA THR A 165 8.27 7.72 -11.81
C THR A 165 7.12 7.19 -12.65
N LEU A 166 6.76 7.94 -13.69
CA LEU A 166 5.71 7.54 -14.65
C LEU A 166 6.27 6.77 -15.85
N GLY A 167 7.59 6.52 -15.88
CA GLY A 167 8.25 5.83 -16.99
C GLY A 167 8.26 6.69 -18.26
N GLN A 168 9.32 7.46 -18.46
CA GLN A 168 9.54 8.20 -19.71
C GLN A 168 11.00 8.13 -20.11
N GLY A 169 11.25 7.74 -21.36
CA GLY A 169 12.58 7.68 -21.95
C GLY A 169 13.17 6.27 -22.03
N ASN A 170 14.46 6.22 -22.33
CA ASN A 170 15.22 4.98 -22.45
C ASN A 170 15.32 4.25 -21.11
N PRO A 171 15.47 2.91 -21.11
CA PRO A 171 15.53 2.11 -19.90
C PRO A 171 16.85 2.32 -19.15
N ILE A 172 16.96 3.44 -18.45
CA ILE A 172 18.11 3.78 -17.61
C ILE A 172 17.69 3.55 -16.17
N THR A 173 18.37 2.65 -15.47
CA THR A 173 18.26 2.56 -14.01
C THR A 173 18.85 3.83 -13.42
N LYS A 174 18.05 4.59 -12.67
CA LYS A 174 18.56 5.78 -11.97
C LYS A 174 19.27 5.36 -10.70
N SER A 175 20.49 5.87 -10.51
CA SER A 175 21.19 5.71 -9.24
C SER A 175 20.62 6.70 -8.23
N ILE A 176 20.24 6.19 -7.08
CA ILE A 176 19.76 6.98 -5.94
C ILE A 176 20.79 6.85 -4.84
N GLU A 177 21.26 8.00 -4.36
CA GLU A 177 22.16 8.10 -3.23
C GLU A 177 21.44 8.78 -2.07
N ILE A 178 21.33 8.09 -0.95
CA ILE A 178 20.73 8.63 0.28
C ILE A 178 21.84 8.75 1.31
N VAL A 179 22.08 10.00 1.73
CA VAL A 179 23.03 10.33 2.78
C VAL A 179 22.24 10.66 4.04
N PHE A 180 22.56 10.01 5.15
CA PHE A 180 21.95 10.24 6.45
C PHE A 180 22.97 10.77 7.45
N PRO A 181 22.53 11.43 8.55
CA PRO A 181 23.43 12.01 9.53
C PRO A 181 24.31 10.95 10.19
N PHE A 182 25.58 11.29 10.47
CA PHE A 182 26.51 10.38 11.17
C PHE A 182 26.01 9.97 12.56
N SER A 183 25.21 10.81 13.21
CA SER A 183 24.60 10.54 14.53
C SER A 183 23.66 9.33 14.54
N TRP A 184 23.19 8.87 13.38
CA TRP A 184 22.34 7.68 13.29
C TRP A 184 23.11 6.38 13.52
N GLY A 185 24.44 6.40 13.37
CA GLY A 185 25.26 5.20 13.38
C GLY A 185 24.86 4.22 12.26
N PRO A 186 25.07 2.90 12.46
CA PRO A 186 24.59 1.88 11.53
C PRO A 186 23.06 1.86 11.45
N VAL A 187 22.54 1.85 10.23
CA VAL A 187 21.12 1.78 9.92
C VAL A 187 20.83 0.51 9.15
N MET A 188 19.66 -0.08 9.39
CA MET A 188 19.08 -1.06 8.47
C MET A 188 18.16 -0.31 7.51
N TYR A 189 18.11 -0.78 6.27
CA TYR A 189 17.11 -0.30 5.33
C TYR A 189 16.42 -1.45 4.60
N THR A 190 15.22 -1.17 4.11
CA THR A 190 14.51 -2.00 3.14
C THR A 190 14.10 -1.15 1.95
N PHE A 191 14.08 -1.74 0.78
CA PHE A 191 13.65 -1.10 -0.45
C PHE A 191 12.62 -1.99 -1.16
N HIS A 192 11.39 -1.51 -1.21
CA HIS A 192 10.26 -2.19 -1.85
C HIS A 192 9.83 -1.45 -3.12
N VAL A 193 9.42 -2.18 -4.15
CA VAL A 193 9.05 -1.60 -5.45
C VAL A 193 7.76 -2.22 -5.99
N LEU A 194 6.85 -1.35 -6.44
CA LEU A 194 5.81 -1.66 -7.41
C LEU A 194 6.31 -1.19 -8.78
N SER A 195 6.22 -2.02 -9.81
CA SER A 195 6.54 -1.63 -11.18
C SER A 195 5.78 -2.48 -12.19
N ASN A 196 5.42 -1.89 -13.35
CA ASN A 196 4.85 -2.67 -14.45
C ASN A 196 5.88 -3.64 -15.08
N SER A 197 7.19 -3.45 -14.83
CA SER A 197 8.22 -4.42 -15.20
C SER A 197 8.19 -5.69 -14.33
N LEU A 198 7.74 -5.56 -13.08
CA LEU A 198 7.60 -6.66 -12.11
C LEU A 198 6.20 -7.28 -12.19
N ASP A 199 5.96 -8.35 -11.43
CA ASP A 199 4.65 -8.99 -11.36
C ASP A 199 3.70 -8.16 -10.48
N HIS A 200 2.45 -7.99 -10.93
CA HIS A 200 1.38 -7.35 -10.18
C HIS A 200 0.04 -8.02 -10.52
N PRO A 201 -1.03 -7.81 -9.74
CA PRO A 201 -2.25 -8.64 -9.79
C PRO A 201 -2.90 -8.70 -11.16
N LYS A 202 -3.03 -7.54 -11.83
CA LYS A 202 -3.55 -7.46 -13.19
C LYS A 202 -2.70 -8.25 -14.20
N LYS A 203 -1.36 -8.08 -14.18
CA LYS A 203 -0.43 -8.76 -15.10
C LYS A 203 -0.45 -10.27 -14.92
N ILE A 204 -0.58 -10.76 -13.69
CA ILE A 204 -0.77 -12.19 -13.42
C ILE A 204 -2.12 -12.67 -14.00
N TRP A 205 -3.22 -11.94 -13.73
CA TRP A 205 -4.53 -12.29 -14.26
C TRP A 205 -4.57 -12.35 -15.79
N GLU A 206 -3.98 -11.36 -16.47
CA GLU A 206 -3.86 -11.30 -17.93
C GLU A 206 -3.00 -12.45 -18.48
N ARG A 207 -1.86 -12.75 -17.83
CA ARG A 207 -0.98 -13.89 -18.19
C ARG A 207 -1.74 -15.22 -18.21
N TYR A 208 -2.75 -15.38 -17.36
CA TYR A 208 -3.59 -16.59 -17.28
C TYR A 208 -4.92 -16.48 -18.05
N GLY A 209 -5.00 -15.55 -19.00
CA GLY A 209 -6.10 -15.45 -19.98
C GLY A 209 -7.31 -14.64 -19.49
N SER A 210 -7.12 -13.75 -18.52
CA SER A 210 -8.15 -12.78 -18.08
C SER A 210 -9.50 -13.43 -17.71
N ARG A 211 -9.44 -14.60 -17.07
CA ARG A 211 -10.63 -15.42 -16.78
C ARG A 211 -11.59 -14.67 -15.87
N GLN A 212 -12.89 -14.74 -16.20
CA GLN A 212 -13.98 -14.20 -15.37
C GLN A 212 -14.06 -14.88 -13.99
N PHE A 213 -13.71 -16.16 -13.91
CA PHE A 213 -13.70 -16.93 -12.67
C PHE A 213 -12.32 -17.57 -12.46
N PRO A 214 -11.36 -16.86 -11.85
CA PRO A 214 -10.04 -17.41 -11.56
C PRO A 214 -10.16 -18.61 -10.60
N ASN A 215 -9.63 -19.76 -11.00
CA ASN A 215 -9.56 -20.93 -10.11
C ASN A 215 -8.57 -20.68 -8.96
N ARG A 216 -8.57 -21.58 -7.96
CA ARG A 216 -7.72 -21.47 -6.75
C ARG A 216 -6.26 -21.13 -7.07
N ARG A 217 -5.63 -21.90 -7.96
CA ARG A 217 -4.22 -21.71 -8.33
C ARG A 217 -3.96 -20.30 -8.86
N ILE A 218 -4.84 -19.79 -9.73
CA ILE A 218 -4.72 -18.44 -10.27
C ILE A 218 -4.93 -17.40 -9.16
N ARG A 219 -5.93 -17.57 -8.28
CA ARG A 219 -6.15 -16.65 -7.14
C ARG A 219 -4.93 -16.57 -6.22
N GLU A 220 -4.31 -17.70 -5.90
CA GLU A 220 -3.08 -17.75 -5.10
C GLU A 220 -1.93 -16.99 -5.78
N LEU A 221 -1.77 -17.13 -7.09
CA LEU A 221 -0.76 -16.40 -7.85
C LEU A 221 -1.03 -14.89 -7.89
N ILE A 222 -2.29 -14.48 -8.05
CA ILE A 222 -2.69 -13.06 -8.00
C ILE A 222 -2.36 -12.49 -6.61
N ARG A 223 -2.74 -13.16 -5.51
CA ARG A 223 -2.45 -12.72 -4.13
C ARG A 223 -0.96 -12.61 -3.83
N LYS A 224 -0.15 -13.56 -4.32
CA LYS A 224 1.32 -13.50 -4.20
C LYS A 224 1.93 -12.26 -4.87
N SER A 225 1.21 -11.63 -5.79
CA SER A 225 1.65 -10.41 -6.50
C SER A 225 1.02 -9.12 -5.97
N GLU A 226 0.27 -9.16 -4.85
CA GLU A 226 -0.36 -7.98 -4.26
C GLU A 226 0.62 -7.10 -3.47
N GLU A 227 1.56 -7.71 -2.75
CA GLU A 227 2.55 -6.97 -1.96
C GLU A 227 3.61 -6.33 -2.89
N PRO A 228 4.25 -5.22 -2.48
CA PRO A 228 5.37 -4.67 -3.25
C PRO A 228 6.60 -5.59 -3.15
N HIS A 229 7.42 -5.62 -4.19
CA HIS A 229 8.58 -6.51 -4.26
C HIS A 229 9.71 -5.98 -3.41
N LEU A 230 10.23 -6.78 -2.47
CA LEU A 230 11.45 -6.46 -1.73
C LEU A 230 12.67 -6.61 -2.67
N ILE A 231 13.31 -5.49 -2.98
CA ILE A 231 14.49 -5.42 -3.87
C ILE A 231 15.78 -5.50 -3.07
N ALA A 232 15.85 -4.82 -1.92
CA ALA A 232 17.03 -4.81 -1.07
C ALA A 232 16.68 -4.73 0.41
N ARG A 233 17.46 -5.42 1.23
CA ARG A 233 17.51 -5.28 2.69
C ARG A 233 18.97 -5.41 3.12
N SER A 234 19.54 -4.37 3.72
CA SER A 234 20.93 -4.38 4.15
C SER A 234 21.18 -3.37 5.25
N GLU A 235 22.27 -3.56 5.98
CA GLU A 235 22.85 -2.55 6.86
C GLU A 235 23.69 -1.56 6.04
N SER A 236 23.73 -0.29 6.46
CA SER A 236 24.63 0.74 5.94
C SER A 236 25.09 1.66 7.08
N SER A 237 26.29 2.23 6.95
CA SER A 237 26.89 3.08 7.98
C SER A 237 26.88 4.58 7.66
N LYS A 238 26.65 4.97 6.39
CA LYS A 238 26.67 6.40 6.01
C LYS A 238 25.86 6.73 4.76
N VAL A 239 25.93 5.86 3.75
CA VAL A 239 25.34 6.11 2.43
C VAL A 239 24.64 4.86 1.94
N ILE A 240 23.43 5.03 1.41
CA ILE A 240 22.70 3.98 0.72
C ILE A 240 22.70 4.30 -0.77
N LYS A 241 23.15 3.35 -1.59
CA LYS A 241 23.16 3.44 -3.06
C LYS A 241 22.22 2.40 -3.63
N LEU A 242 21.20 2.84 -4.36
CA LEU A 242 20.16 1.98 -4.91
C LEU A 242 19.94 2.27 -6.39
N GLY A 243 19.63 1.23 -7.15
CA GLY A 243 19.11 1.36 -8.51
C GLY A 243 17.59 1.42 -8.50
N PHE A 244 17.01 2.48 -9.08
CA PHE A 244 15.58 2.62 -9.24
C PHE A 244 15.15 2.41 -10.70
N PRO A 245 14.19 1.52 -10.97
CA PRO A 245 13.72 1.28 -12.33
C PRO A 245 12.98 2.51 -12.84
N SER A 246 13.57 3.24 -13.80
CA SER A 246 12.98 4.47 -14.36
C SER A 246 12.30 4.29 -15.72
N ALA A 247 12.48 3.11 -16.33
CA ALA A 247 11.94 2.75 -17.64
C ALA A 247 10.41 2.54 -17.66
N SER A 248 9.82 2.26 -16.50
CA SER A 248 8.43 1.83 -16.35
C SER A 248 7.80 2.56 -15.17
N PRO A 249 6.48 2.81 -15.18
CA PRO A 249 5.79 3.39 -14.04
C PRO A 249 6.08 2.57 -12.79
N SER A 250 6.64 3.22 -11.78
CA SER A 250 7.15 2.56 -10.59
C SER A 250 6.94 3.41 -9.35
N VAL A 251 6.63 2.75 -8.23
CA VAL A 251 6.58 3.34 -6.90
C VAL A 251 7.56 2.59 -6.00
N GLY A 252 8.47 3.32 -5.37
CA GLY A 252 9.44 2.79 -4.41
C GLY A 252 9.11 3.22 -2.99
N LEU A 253 9.29 2.32 -2.03
CA LEU A 253 9.31 2.62 -0.61
C LEU A 253 10.69 2.24 -0.07
N ILE A 254 11.42 3.22 0.46
CA ILE A 254 12.65 2.99 1.21
C ILE A 254 12.36 3.32 2.67
N GLN A 255 12.54 2.35 3.57
CA GLN A 255 12.47 2.57 5.01
C GLN A 255 13.85 2.38 5.59
N ILE A 256 14.35 3.37 6.33
CA ILE A 256 15.68 3.42 6.94
C ILE A 256 15.48 3.61 8.44
N CYS A 257 16.03 2.73 9.26
CA CYS A 257 15.87 2.85 10.71
C CYS A 257 17.17 2.55 11.45
N THR A 258 17.43 3.35 12.48
CA THR A 258 18.56 3.16 13.39
C THR A 258 18.28 1.99 14.33
N ARG A 259 19.29 1.54 15.08
CA ARG A 259 19.10 0.53 16.15
C ARG A 259 18.27 1.03 17.33
N GLN A 260 18.10 2.34 17.45
CA GLN A 260 17.34 2.97 18.55
C GLN A 260 15.85 3.07 18.25
N VAL A 261 15.39 2.58 17.09
CA VAL A 261 13.95 2.54 16.79
C VAL A 261 13.23 1.69 17.83
N ASP A 262 12.04 2.16 18.24
CA ASP A 262 11.20 1.44 19.18
C ASP A 262 10.90 0.01 18.69
N ASN A 263 10.83 -0.92 19.62
CA ASN A 263 10.36 -2.27 19.33
C ASN A 263 8.90 -2.23 18.85
N PRO A 264 8.49 -3.13 17.94
CA PRO A 264 7.09 -3.19 17.52
C PRO A 264 6.16 -3.40 18.71
N GLN A 265 5.06 -2.65 18.70
CA GLN A 265 4.02 -2.76 19.71
C GLN A 265 3.11 -3.96 19.41
N THR A 266 2.25 -4.29 20.38
CA THR A 266 1.22 -5.31 20.19
C THR A 266 0.24 -4.86 19.12
N VAL A 267 0.06 -5.69 18.10
CA VAL A 267 -0.97 -5.52 17.07
C VAL A 267 -2.36 -5.56 17.72
N SER A 268 -3.24 -4.64 17.32
CA SER A 268 -4.59 -4.50 17.87
C SER A 268 -5.67 -4.86 16.85
N ASP A 269 -6.88 -5.16 17.35
CA ASP A 269 -8.09 -5.47 16.56
C ASP A 269 -7.90 -6.50 15.45
N LEU A 270 -7.19 -7.59 15.78
CA LEU A 270 -7.18 -8.76 14.92
C LEU A 270 -8.61 -9.28 14.75
N ASN A 271 -9.05 -9.37 13.50
CA ASN A 271 -10.39 -9.78 13.14
C ASN A 271 -10.38 -10.55 11.82
N ALA A 272 -11.48 -11.24 11.51
CA ALA A 272 -11.59 -12.13 10.37
C ALA A 272 -12.91 -11.94 9.61
N LEU A 273 -12.85 -11.93 8.28
CA LEU A 273 -14.01 -12.01 7.40
C LEU A 273 -14.02 -13.35 6.68
N ASN A 274 -15.13 -14.08 6.81
CA ASN A 274 -15.37 -15.29 6.03
C ASN A 274 -15.47 -14.93 4.54
N ILE A 275 -14.67 -15.59 3.70
CA ILE A 275 -14.74 -15.42 2.25
C ILE A 275 -15.43 -16.62 1.60
N SER A 276 -15.03 -17.84 1.97
CA SER A 276 -15.66 -19.09 1.53
C SER A 276 -15.26 -20.24 2.46
N TYR A 277 -15.79 -21.44 2.22
CA TYR A 277 -15.59 -22.64 3.06
C TYR A 277 -14.15 -22.92 3.53
N ASN A 278 -13.11 -22.47 2.82
CA ASN A 278 -11.72 -22.66 3.20
C ASN A 278 -10.86 -21.41 2.93
N GLU A 279 -11.49 -20.23 2.95
CA GLU A 279 -10.84 -18.94 2.73
C GLU A 279 -11.32 -17.91 3.76
N VAL A 280 -10.40 -17.27 4.46
CA VAL A 280 -10.68 -16.21 5.44
C VAL A 280 -9.71 -15.04 5.24
N LEU A 281 -10.23 -13.82 5.35
CA LEU A 281 -9.43 -12.60 5.33
C LEU A 281 -9.21 -12.11 6.76
N LEU A 282 -7.96 -12.13 7.21
CA LEU A 282 -7.52 -11.55 8.46
C LEU A 282 -7.09 -10.10 8.24
N PHE A 283 -7.40 -9.23 9.20
CA PHE A 283 -7.00 -7.83 9.19
C PHE A 283 -6.84 -7.33 10.62
N TRP A 284 -6.00 -6.30 10.80
CA TRP A 284 -5.62 -5.77 12.11
C TRP A 284 -5.17 -4.31 12.00
N ARG A 285 -4.88 -3.69 13.15
CA ARG A 285 -4.28 -2.35 13.27
C ARG A 285 -2.88 -2.43 13.89
N ASP A 286 -1.98 -1.61 13.38
CA ASP A 286 -0.62 -1.45 13.90
C ASP A 286 -0.09 -0.06 13.55
N ASP A 287 0.48 0.60 14.55
CA ASP A 287 1.11 1.93 14.44
C ASP A 287 2.64 1.83 14.59
N SER A 288 3.19 0.61 14.62
CA SER A 288 4.61 0.37 14.74
C SER A 288 5.37 0.93 13.52
N ARG A 289 6.49 1.60 13.79
CA ARG A 289 7.42 2.06 12.76
C ARG A 289 8.34 0.91 12.31
N CYS A 290 8.90 1.05 11.11
CA CYS A 290 9.97 0.16 10.65
C CYS A 290 9.60 -1.32 10.62
N VAL A 291 8.33 -1.64 10.39
CA VAL A 291 7.84 -3.03 10.25
C VAL A 291 8.34 -3.61 8.93
N SER A 292 9.08 -4.72 9.02
CA SER A 292 9.52 -5.49 7.85
C SER A 292 8.54 -6.58 7.46
N THR A 293 7.81 -7.14 8.41
CA THR A 293 6.75 -8.11 8.14
C THR A 293 5.82 -8.25 9.34
N TYR A 294 4.63 -8.80 9.09
CA TYR A 294 3.83 -9.44 10.13
C TYR A 294 4.00 -10.95 10.07
N GLU A 295 4.08 -11.59 11.23
CA GLU A 295 4.01 -13.04 11.37
C GLU A 295 2.59 -13.40 11.79
N VAL A 296 1.90 -14.11 10.91
CA VAL A 296 0.55 -14.60 11.12
C VAL A 296 0.67 -16.07 11.48
N GLU A 297 0.20 -16.43 12.65
CA GLU A 297 0.19 -17.79 13.14
C GLU A 297 -1.23 -18.33 13.33
N PHE A 298 -1.36 -19.63 13.13
CA PHE A 298 -2.61 -20.35 13.24
C PHE A 298 -2.44 -21.62 14.05
N CYS A 299 -3.43 -21.91 14.87
CA CYS A 299 -3.59 -23.14 15.64
C CYS A 299 -4.95 -23.75 15.29
N PRO A 300 -5.01 -24.97 14.70
CA PRO A 300 -6.26 -25.63 14.34
C PRO A 300 -7.16 -25.89 15.56
N GLN A 301 -8.48 -25.85 15.36
CA GLN A 301 -9.48 -26.03 16.43
C GLN A 301 -9.34 -27.36 17.19
N GLU A 302 -8.96 -28.44 16.49
CA GLU A 302 -8.84 -29.78 17.08
C GLU A 302 -7.45 -30.07 17.65
N SER A 303 -6.56 -29.07 17.70
CA SER A 303 -5.21 -29.27 18.20
C SER A 303 -5.18 -29.36 19.73
N ASN A 304 -4.69 -30.49 20.23
CA ASN A 304 -4.40 -30.71 21.65
C ASN A 304 -2.95 -30.34 22.02
N ASP A 305 -2.16 -29.84 21.06
CA ASP A 305 -0.77 -29.44 21.29
C ASP A 305 -0.71 -28.04 21.93
N ILE A 306 -0.03 -27.94 23.08
CA ILE A 306 0.26 -26.67 23.75
C ILE A 306 1.02 -25.71 22.82
N ASN A 307 1.82 -26.25 21.90
CA ASN A 307 2.59 -25.51 20.90
C ASN A 307 2.00 -25.65 19.49
N CYS A 308 0.67 -25.64 19.35
CA CYS A 308 -0.02 -25.81 18.06
C CYS A 308 0.20 -24.67 17.05
N PHE A 309 0.59 -23.46 17.50
CA PHE A 309 0.73 -22.31 16.61
C PHE A 309 1.85 -22.51 15.57
N ARG A 310 1.52 -22.29 14.30
CA ARG A 310 2.45 -22.33 13.18
C ARG A 310 2.28 -21.11 12.29
N ARG A 311 3.38 -20.53 11.82
CA ARG A 311 3.37 -19.41 10.88
C ARG A 311 2.82 -19.86 9.53
N ILE A 312 1.77 -19.19 9.06
CA ILE A 312 1.06 -19.54 7.81
C ILE A 312 1.44 -18.65 6.63
N ASN A 313 1.88 -17.40 6.87
CA ASN A 313 2.38 -16.54 5.81
C ASN A 313 3.85 -16.87 5.50
N LYS A 314 4.11 -17.47 4.33
CA LYS A 314 5.46 -17.82 3.86
C LYS A 314 6.25 -16.60 3.38
N ALA A 315 5.58 -15.69 2.68
CA ALA A 315 6.18 -14.43 2.24
C ALA A 315 6.01 -13.35 3.31
N ASN A 316 6.93 -12.39 3.32
CA ASN A 316 6.79 -11.19 4.13
C ASN A 316 5.62 -10.36 3.60
N ILE A 317 4.83 -9.80 4.51
CA ILE A 317 3.70 -8.92 4.22
C ILE A 317 3.88 -7.63 5.02
N ILE A 318 3.71 -6.47 4.38
CA ILE A 318 3.94 -5.18 5.04
C ILE A 318 2.64 -4.36 5.22
N LEU A 319 1.52 -4.91 4.75
CA LEU A 319 0.16 -4.41 4.96
C LEU A 319 -0.53 -5.20 6.09
N CYS A 320 -1.49 -4.54 6.77
CA CYS A 320 -2.21 -5.10 7.91
C CYS A 320 -3.39 -6.01 7.52
N SER A 321 -3.19 -6.86 6.51
CA SER A 321 -4.18 -7.85 6.10
C SER A 321 -3.53 -9.07 5.44
N PHE A 322 -4.08 -10.25 5.71
CA PHE A 322 -3.61 -11.51 5.17
C PHE A 322 -4.79 -12.42 4.81
N HIS A 323 -4.79 -12.94 3.59
CA HIS A 323 -5.78 -13.91 3.15
C HIS A 323 -5.26 -15.33 3.39
N HIS A 324 -5.85 -16.04 4.35
CA HIS A 324 -5.54 -17.45 4.60
C HIS A 324 -6.48 -18.34 3.80
N ALA A 325 -5.91 -19.26 3.02
CA ALA A 325 -6.65 -20.24 2.26
C ALA A 325 -5.97 -21.61 2.39
N ASP A 326 -6.67 -22.60 2.94
CA ASP A 326 -6.15 -23.95 3.14
C ASP A 326 -7.13 -25.01 2.64
N TYR A 327 -6.65 -25.83 1.71
CA TYR A 327 -7.43 -26.93 1.14
C TYR A 327 -6.56 -28.19 1.04
N SER A 328 -5.69 -28.38 2.04
CA SER A 328 -4.87 -29.59 2.17
C SER A 328 -5.71 -30.82 2.56
N GLY A 329 -6.79 -30.63 3.33
CA GLY A 329 -7.73 -31.70 3.71
C GLY A 329 -8.92 -31.84 2.72
N PRO A 330 -9.29 -33.07 2.31
CA PRO A 330 -10.53 -33.33 1.59
C PRO A 330 -11.72 -33.24 2.57
N ASN A 331 -12.69 -32.37 2.28
CA ASN A 331 -13.97 -32.25 3.02
C ASN A 331 -13.89 -31.72 4.46
N GLU A 332 -12.77 -31.11 4.87
CA GLU A 332 -12.64 -30.44 6.17
C GLU A 332 -12.36 -28.93 5.99
N GLU A 333 -12.94 -28.13 6.90
CA GLU A 333 -12.69 -26.69 6.98
C GLU A 333 -11.39 -26.47 7.80
N ASN A 334 -10.26 -26.38 7.11
CA ASN A 334 -8.92 -26.32 7.71
C ASN A 334 -8.55 -24.94 8.26
N ILE A 335 -9.42 -23.94 8.07
CA ILE A 335 -9.21 -22.56 8.52
C ILE A 335 -9.84 -22.29 9.90
N ARG A 336 -10.55 -23.26 10.48
CA ARG A 336 -11.17 -23.17 11.81
C ARG A 336 -10.15 -23.36 12.93
N GLY A 337 -10.09 -22.41 13.84
CA GLY A 337 -9.12 -22.43 14.92
C GLY A 337 -8.82 -21.05 15.48
N THR A 338 -7.60 -20.87 15.95
CA THR A 338 -7.16 -19.64 16.61
C THR A 338 -6.03 -18.98 15.83
N TYR A 339 -6.17 -17.69 15.59
CA TYR A 339 -5.20 -16.84 14.91
C TYR A 339 -4.53 -15.89 15.89
N ARG A 340 -3.26 -15.58 15.66
CA ARG A 340 -2.54 -14.49 16.32
C ARG A 340 -1.54 -13.86 15.37
N VAL A 341 -1.27 -12.58 15.55
CA VAL A 341 -0.38 -11.81 14.67
C VAL A 341 0.62 -11.02 15.51
N ARG A 342 1.87 -10.92 15.06
CA ARG A 342 2.84 -9.97 15.62
C ARG A 342 3.60 -9.25 14.52
N ALA A 343 4.03 -8.03 14.81
CA ALA A 343 4.92 -7.26 13.95
C ALA A 343 6.39 -7.63 14.19
N VAL A 344 7.20 -7.59 13.14
CA VAL A 344 8.66 -7.78 13.18
C VAL A 344 9.32 -6.60 12.49
N ASN A 345 10.23 -5.92 13.18
CA ASN A 345 10.91 -4.75 12.61
C ASN A 345 12.01 -5.14 11.60
N ILE A 346 12.59 -4.13 10.93
CA ILE A 346 13.70 -4.31 9.98
C ILE A 346 14.99 -4.86 10.58
N TRP A 347 15.14 -4.82 11.91
CA TRP A 347 16.26 -5.43 12.63
C TRP A 347 15.98 -6.90 13.01
N GLY A 348 14.79 -7.42 12.69
CA GLY A 348 14.38 -8.79 13.03
C GLY A 348 13.88 -8.95 14.47
N THR A 349 13.69 -7.84 15.21
CA THR A 349 13.09 -7.89 16.54
C THR A 349 11.58 -8.00 16.42
N ALA A 350 11.01 -9.03 17.03
CA ALA A 350 9.58 -9.27 17.06
C ALA A 350 8.93 -8.55 18.26
N GLY A 351 7.76 -7.96 18.03
CA GLY A 351 6.89 -7.48 19.09
C GLY A 351 6.08 -8.61 19.74
N PRO A 352 5.25 -8.29 20.74
CA PRO A 352 4.30 -9.23 21.31
C PRO A 352 3.25 -9.68 20.28
N TYR A 353 2.69 -10.88 20.47
CA TYR A 353 1.51 -11.30 19.71
C TYR A 353 0.28 -10.52 20.15
N SER A 354 -0.61 -10.28 19.19
CA SER A 354 -1.98 -9.83 19.44
C SER A 354 -2.72 -10.77 20.39
N SER A 355 -3.84 -10.30 20.92
CA SER A 355 -4.85 -11.18 21.47
C SER A 355 -5.23 -12.25 20.45
N ASN A 356 -5.46 -13.47 20.94
CA ASN A 356 -5.89 -14.59 20.13
C ASN A 356 -7.29 -14.33 19.56
N TYR A 357 -7.48 -14.59 18.27
CA TYR A 357 -8.77 -14.52 17.60
C TYR A 357 -9.25 -15.92 17.23
N ARG A 358 -10.39 -16.35 17.77
CA ARG A 358 -11.00 -17.64 17.45
C ARG A 358 -11.95 -17.50 16.25
N TYR A 359 -11.77 -18.34 15.23
CA TYR A 359 -12.59 -18.36 14.03
C TYR A 359 -13.26 -19.73 13.84
N PRO A 360 -14.57 -19.77 13.51
CA PRO A 360 -15.49 -18.63 13.49
C PRO A 360 -15.72 -18.05 14.90
N ASP A 361 -16.05 -16.77 14.97
CA ASP A 361 -16.45 -16.12 16.22
C ASP A 361 -17.92 -16.46 16.50
N ILE A 362 -18.14 -17.53 17.26
CA ILE A 362 -19.48 -18.08 17.54
C ILE A 362 -20.33 -17.09 18.36
N GLU A 363 -19.72 -16.18 19.14
CA GLU A 363 -20.45 -15.21 19.98
C GLU A 363 -20.98 -13.99 19.21
N ARG A 364 -20.39 -13.68 18.05
CA ARG A 364 -20.92 -12.65 17.14
C ARG A 364 -22.05 -13.18 16.25
N ASP A 365 -21.99 -14.45 15.87
CA ASP A 365 -22.97 -15.07 14.96
C ASP A 365 -24.38 -15.20 15.59
N THR A 366 -24.48 -15.21 16.93
CA THR A 366 -25.76 -15.19 17.66
C THR A 366 -26.39 -13.81 17.82
N ARG A 367 -25.65 -12.72 17.56
CA ARG A 367 -26.19 -11.34 17.66
C ARG A 367 -26.72 -10.79 16.33
N ILE A 368 -26.53 -11.54 15.24
CA ILE A 368 -26.94 -11.16 13.87
C ILE A 368 -28.09 -12.06 13.37
N LYS A 369 -28.59 -12.99 14.21
CA LYS A 369 -29.80 -13.76 13.91
C LYS A 369 -31.06 -13.11 14.46
#